data_AF-A0A1V1W573-F1
#
_entry.id   AF-A0A1V1W573-F1
#
_cell.length_a   1.000
_cell.length_b   1.000
_cell.length_c   1.000
_cell.angle_alpha   90.00
_cell.angle_beta   90.00
_cell.angle_gamma   90.00
#
_symmetry.space_group_name_H-M   'P 1'
#
loop_
_entity.id
_entity.type
_entity.pdbx_description
1 polymer ?
#
loop_
_entity_poly.entity_id
_entity_poly.type
_entity_poly.pdbx_seq_one_letter_code
_entity_poly.pdbx_strand_id
1 'polypeptide(L)'
;MNLTRFLVVDVSRVLLYGNVLIFATFLVFYGTREPWWRSWFGWTIVLLLAAILQLSVRGLITDLFGEDYPGRDMVLMLGRLELAVSGLALFVALLRKRHPRL
;
A
#
# COMPACT_ATOMS: atom_id res chain seq x y z
N MET A 1 -20.67 -23.72 -2.04
CA MET A 1 -19.82 -22.51 -1.83
C MET A 1 -20.61 -21.52 -0.99
N ASN A 2 -20.06 -21.05 0.13
CA ASN A 2 -20.73 -20.11 1.03
C ASN A 2 -20.79 -18.70 0.40
N LEU A 3 -21.99 -18.11 0.36
CA LEU A 3 -22.27 -16.78 -0.20
C LEU A 3 -21.34 -15.68 0.37
N THR A 4 -20.95 -15.81 1.63
CA THR A 4 -20.03 -14.92 2.33
C THR A 4 -18.61 -14.94 1.78
N ARG A 5 -18.08 -16.11 1.38
CA ARG A 5 -16.75 -16.19 0.73
C ARG A 5 -16.75 -15.51 -0.63
N PHE A 6 -17.85 -15.61 -1.37
CA PHE A 6 -17.95 -15.01 -2.71
C PHE A 6 -17.92 -13.47 -2.62
N LEU A 7 -18.72 -12.90 -1.69
CA LEU A 7 -18.78 -11.47 -1.44
C LEU A 7 -17.44 -10.88 -0.96
N VAL A 8 -16.73 -11.58 -0.06
CA VAL A 8 -15.43 -11.12 0.45
C VAL A 8 -14.37 -11.11 -0.66
N VAL A 9 -14.32 -12.16 -1.50
CA VAL A 9 -13.36 -12.27 -2.60
C VAL A 9 -13.56 -11.16 -3.65
N ASP A 10 -14.81 -10.84 -3.97
CA ASP A 10 -15.11 -9.75 -4.92
C ASP A 10 -14.72 -8.37 -4.35
N VAL A 11 -14.96 -8.12 -3.06
CA VAL A 11 -14.52 -6.87 -2.40
C VAL A 11 -12.99 -6.77 -2.38
N SER A 12 -12.29 -7.84 -2.02
CA SER A 12 -10.81 -7.90 -2.04
C SER A 12 -10.24 -7.59 -3.42
N ARG A 13 -10.85 -8.13 -4.48
CA ARG A 13 -10.46 -7.87 -5.87
C ARG A 13 -10.70 -6.43 -6.27
N VAL A 14 -11.87 -5.88 -5.96
CA VAL A 14 -12.20 -4.48 -6.27
C VAL A 14 -11.24 -3.51 -5.56
N LEU A 15 -10.92 -3.77 -4.29
CA LEU A 15 -9.94 -2.98 -3.54
C LEU A 15 -8.53 -3.08 -4.15
N LEU A 16 -8.11 -4.28 -4.55
CA LEU A 16 -6.82 -4.48 -5.21
C LEU A 16 -6.76 -3.71 -6.53
N TYR A 17 -7.74 -3.88 -7.43
CA TYR A 17 -7.77 -3.20 -8.71
C TYR A 17 -7.86 -1.69 -8.54
N GLY A 18 -8.65 -1.20 -7.58
CA GLY A 18 -8.70 0.22 -7.22
C GLY A 18 -7.35 0.77 -6.78
N ASN A 19 -6.65 0.05 -5.90
CA ASN A 19 -5.32 0.45 -5.42
C ASN A 19 -4.25 0.40 -6.53
N VAL A 20 -4.28 -0.60 -7.41
CA VAL A 20 -3.42 -0.65 -8.61
C VAL A 20 -3.68 0.55 -9.51
N LEU A 21 -4.95 0.89 -9.75
CA LEU A 21 -5.33 2.00 -10.60
C LEU A 21 -4.88 3.34 -10.02
N ILE A 22 -5.06 3.55 -8.71
CA ILE A 22 -4.58 4.74 -7.99
C ILE A 22 -3.05 4.83 -8.08
N PHE A 23 -2.33 3.73 -7.85
CA PHE A 23 -0.88 3.69 -7.91
C PHE A 23 -0.35 4.00 -9.32
N ALA A 24 -0.93 3.37 -10.35
CA ALA A 24 -0.57 3.61 -11.74
C ALA A 24 -0.86 5.06 -12.16
N THR A 25 -2.04 5.59 -11.80
CA THR A 25 -2.41 6.98 -12.08
C THR A 25 -1.44 7.95 -11.40
N PHE A 26 -1.09 7.68 -10.14
CA PHE A 26 -0.13 8.50 -9.41
C PHE A 26 1.26 8.48 -10.08
N LEU A 27 1.77 7.29 -10.42
CA LEU A 27 3.04 7.12 -11.12
C LEU A 27 3.07 7.86 -12.46
N VAL A 28 2.01 7.77 -13.25
CA VAL A 28 1.93 8.45 -14.55
C VAL A 28 1.83 9.96 -14.38
N PHE A 29 0.98 10.45 -13.48
CA PHE A 29 0.75 11.88 -13.30
C PHE A 29 1.94 12.58 -12.66
N TYR A 30 2.51 12.01 -11.60
CA TYR A 30 3.71 12.57 -10.97
C TYR A 30 4.96 12.29 -11.79
N GLY A 31 5.08 11.13 -12.44
CA GLY A 31 6.21 10.84 -13.32
C GLY A 31 6.33 11.83 -14.49
N THR A 32 5.21 12.38 -14.96
CA THR A 32 5.20 13.34 -16.07
C THR A 32 5.29 14.81 -15.66
N ARG A 33 4.72 15.21 -14.51
CA ARG A 33 4.71 16.63 -14.08
C ARG A 33 5.83 17.00 -13.12
N GLU A 34 6.07 16.17 -12.12
CA GLU A 34 7.07 16.42 -11.09
C GLU A 34 7.64 15.07 -10.65
N PRO A 35 8.75 14.62 -11.25
CA PRO A 35 9.23 13.26 -11.08
C PRO A 35 9.43 12.97 -9.61
N TRP A 36 8.60 12.07 -9.08
CA TRP A 36 8.56 11.67 -7.68
C TRP A 36 9.94 11.22 -7.18
N TRP A 37 10.79 10.68 -8.06
CA TRP A 37 12.16 10.28 -7.74
C TRP A 37 13.09 11.46 -7.38
N ARG A 38 12.74 12.69 -7.76
CA ARG A 38 13.50 13.91 -7.43
C ARG A 38 13.10 14.54 -6.09
N SER A 39 11.99 14.13 -5.48
CA SER A 39 11.47 14.71 -4.25
C SER A 39 11.37 13.67 -3.14
N TRP A 40 11.93 13.97 -1.97
CA TRP A 40 11.77 13.14 -0.76
C TRP A 40 10.29 12.91 -0.40
N PHE A 41 9.43 13.90 -0.69
CA PHE A 41 7.99 13.79 -0.51
C PHE A 41 7.35 12.82 -1.52
N GLY A 42 7.82 12.81 -2.77
CA GLY A 42 7.37 11.87 -3.79
C GLY A 42 7.70 10.42 -3.41
N TRP A 43 8.93 10.17 -2.93
CA TRP A 43 9.34 8.86 -2.41
C TRP A 43 8.47 8.37 -1.25
N THR A 44 8.11 9.24 -0.31
CA THR A 44 7.26 8.86 0.82
C THR A 44 5.85 8.47 0.38
N ILE A 45 5.27 9.15 -0.60
CA ILE A 45 3.96 8.76 -1.16
C ILE A 45 4.05 7.44 -1.93
N VAL A 46 5.09 7.24 -2.74
CA VAL A 46 5.27 5.98 -3.49
C VAL A 46 5.44 4.80 -2.54
N LEU A 47 6.23 4.95 -1.46
CA LEU A 47 6.38 3.92 -0.44
C LEU A 47 5.05 3.62 0.28
N LEU A 48 4.28 4.66 0.62
CA LEU A 48 2.97 4.48 1.23
C LEU A 48 2.00 3.72 0.31
N LEU A 49 1.93 4.11 -0.96
CA LEU A 49 1.06 3.43 -1.93
C LEU A 49 1.52 1.99 -2.20
N ALA A 50 2.83 1.75 -2.23
CA ALA A 50 3.40 0.41 -2.36
C ALA A 50 3.01 -0.47 -1.16
N ALA A 51 3.08 0.06 0.07
CA ALA A 51 2.65 -0.66 1.28
C ALA A 51 1.15 -1.00 1.24
N ILE A 52 0.29 -0.06 0.82
CA ILE A 52 -1.16 -0.29 0.65
C ILE A 52 -1.43 -1.37 -0.40
N LEU A 53 -0.69 -1.34 -1.51
CA LEU A 53 -0.80 -2.33 -2.58
C LEU A 53 -0.39 -3.73 -2.09
N GLN A 54 0.72 -3.84 -1.36
CA GLN A 54 1.18 -5.10 -0.78
C GLN A 54 0.13 -5.72 0.15
N LEU A 55 -0.52 -4.94 1.02
CA LEU A 55 -1.60 -5.44 1.88
C LEU A 55 -2.78 -5.97 1.09
N SER A 56 -3.13 -5.29 0.00
CA SER A 56 -4.24 -5.68 -0.87
C SER A 56 -3.95 -6.99 -1.58
N VAL A 57 -2.74 -7.13 -2.14
CA VAL A 57 -2.26 -8.40 -2.74
C VAL A 57 -2.25 -9.51 -1.71
N ARG A 58 -1.84 -9.21 -0.49
CA ARG A 58 -1.77 -10.16 0.61
C ARG A 58 -3.14 -10.64 1.10
N GLY A 59 -4.13 -9.75 1.16
CA GLY A 59 -5.53 -10.14 1.42
C GLY A 59 -6.02 -11.12 0.36
N LEU A 60 -5.74 -10.83 -0.92
CA LEU A 60 -6.06 -11.72 -2.03
C LEU A 60 -5.35 -13.09 -1.93
N ILE A 61 -4.06 -13.12 -1.57
CA ILE A 61 -3.30 -14.36 -1.40
C ILE A 61 -3.89 -15.22 -0.28
N THR A 62 -4.26 -14.59 0.85
CA THR A 62 -4.87 -15.31 1.97
C THR A 62 -6.22 -15.89 1.58
N ASP A 63 -7.02 -15.15 0.80
CA ASP A 63 -8.30 -15.61 0.26
C ASP A 63 -8.15 -16.76 -0.76
N LEU A 64 -7.08 -16.75 -1.57
CA LEU A 64 -6.84 -17.74 -2.62
C LEU A 64 -6.19 -19.03 -2.11
N PHE A 65 -5.20 -18.93 -1.21
CA PHE A 65 -4.40 -20.05 -0.74
C PHE A 65 -4.82 -20.57 0.65
N GLY A 66 -5.72 -19.85 1.33
CA GLY A 66 -6.24 -20.24 2.64
C GLY A 66 -5.40 -19.74 3.81
N GLU A 67 -5.94 -19.93 5.03
CA GLU A 67 -5.35 -19.48 6.30
C GLU A 67 -4.00 -20.15 6.63
N ASP A 68 -3.74 -21.33 6.05
CA ASP A 68 -2.59 -22.21 6.37
C ASP A 68 -1.39 -22.02 5.43
N TYR A 69 -1.33 -20.91 4.68
CA TYR A 69 -0.20 -20.67 3.79
C TYR A 69 1.11 -20.50 4.59
N PRO A 70 2.18 -21.26 4.27
CA PRO A 70 3.46 -21.18 4.98
C PRO A 70 4.12 -19.83 4.72
N GLY A 71 4.28 -19.03 5.78
CA GLY A 71 4.83 -17.66 5.71
C GLY A 71 3.81 -16.55 5.96
N ARG A 72 2.54 -16.90 6.26
CA ARG A 72 1.47 -15.95 6.61
C ARG A 72 1.90 -14.95 7.67
N ASP A 73 2.42 -15.42 8.80
CA ASP A 73 2.79 -14.56 9.92
C ASP A 73 3.97 -13.65 9.57
N MET A 74 4.96 -14.16 8.84
CA MET A 74 6.11 -13.37 8.40
C MET A 74 5.68 -12.24 7.49
N VAL A 75 4.79 -12.51 6.53
CA VAL A 75 4.21 -11.47 5.68
C VAL A 75 3.27 -10.54 6.46
N LEU A 76 2.66 -11.00 7.57
CA LEU A 76 1.80 -10.21 8.49
C LEU A 76 2.61 -9.17 9.22
N MET A 77 3.73 -9.62 9.76
CA MET A 77 4.70 -8.79 10.43
C MET A 77 5.33 -7.79 9.46
N LEU A 78 5.82 -8.24 8.29
CA LEU A 78 6.46 -7.36 7.31
C LEU A 78 5.52 -6.28 6.78
N GLY A 79 4.29 -6.64 6.36
CA GLY A 79 3.35 -5.66 5.84
C GLY A 79 2.91 -4.62 6.89
N ARG A 80 2.76 -5.03 8.16
CA ARG A 80 2.47 -4.09 9.27
C ARG A 80 3.66 -3.17 9.55
N LEU A 81 4.88 -3.71 9.50
CA LEU A 81 6.10 -2.95 9.74
C LEU A 81 6.33 -1.93 8.63
N GLU A 82 6.11 -2.31 7.38
CA GLU A 82 6.23 -1.43 6.22
C GLU A 82 5.18 -0.31 6.23
N LEU A 83 3.94 -0.60 6.62
CA LEU A 83 2.93 0.43 6.89
C LEU A 83 3.35 1.38 8.00
N ALA A 84 3.84 0.87 9.12
CA ALA A 84 4.24 1.68 10.26
C ALA A 84 5.41 2.60 9.89
N VAL A 85 6.41 2.06 9.19
CA VAL A 85 7.57 2.84 8.69
C VAL A 85 7.13 3.88 7.67
N SER A 86 6.30 3.51 6.69
CA SER A 86 5.81 4.44 5.66
C SER A 86 4.92 5.53 6.26
N GLY A 87 4.05 5.18 7.20
CA GLY A 87 3.20 6.12 7.93
C GLY A 87 4.01 7.09 8.78
N LEU A 88 5.04 6.59 9.49
CA LEU A 88 5.95 7.42 10.27
C LEU A 88 6.75 8.37 9.37
N ALA A 89 7.28 7.87 8.25
CA ALA A 89 8.01 8.68 7.28
C ALA A 89 7.13 9.79 6.67
N LEU A 90 5.87 9.48 6.35
CA LEU A 90 4.90 10.47 5.87
C LEU A 90 4.59 11.51 6.95
N PHE A 91 4.40 11.08 8.20
CA PHE A 91 4.15 11.97 9.32
C PHE A 91 5.32 12.93 9.57
N VAL A 92 6.56 12.42 9.54
CA VAL A 92 7.77 13.24 9.63
C VAL A 92 7.87 14.22 8.46
N ALA A 93 7.58 13.78 7.23
CA ALA A 93 7.59 14.65 6.05
C ALA A 93 6.56 15.78 6.17
N LEU A 94 5.35 15.49 6.69
CA LEU A 94 4.31 16.49 6.95
C LEU A 94 4.72 17.47 8.06
N LEU A 95 5.32 16.98 9.14
CA LEU A 95 5.84 17.84 10.21
C LEU A 95 6.92 18.79 9.71
N ARG A 96 7.88 18.30 8.92
CA ARG A 96 8.94 19.13 8.31
C ARG A 96 8.37 20.20 7.38
N LYS A 97 7.36 19.84 6.58
CA LYS A 97 6.69 20.79 5.69
C LYS A 97 5.93 21.88 6.46
N ARG A 98 5.39 21.54 7.64
CA ARG A 98 4.66 22.49 8.51
C ARG A 98 5.59 23.35 9.38
N HIS A 99 6.77 22.85 9.72
CA HIS A 99 7.78 23.54 10.53
C HIS A 99 9.16 23.50 9.87
N PRO A 100 9.43 24.35 8.86
CA PRO A 100 10.68 24.34 8.09
C PRO A 100 11.93 24.81 8.86
N ARG A 101 11.82 25.07 10.18
CA ARG A 101 12.91 25.54 11.05
C ARG A 101 13.45 24.46 11.99
N LEU A 102 13.02 23.20 11.84
CA LEU A 102 13.55 22.00 12.51
C LEU A 102 14.18 21.07 11.47
#